data_AF-A0A7S4SF90-F1
#
_entry.id   AF-A0A7S4SF90-F1
#
_cell.length_a   1.000
_cell.length_b   1.000
_cell.length_c   1.000
_cell.angle_alpha   90.00
_cell.angle_beta   90.00
_cell.angle_gamma   90.00
#
_symmetry.space_group_name_H-M   'P 1'
#
loop_
_entity.id
_entity.type
_entity.pdbx_description
1 polymer ?
#
loop_
_entity_poly.entity_id
_entity_poly.type
_entity_poly.pdbx_seq_one_letter_code
_entity_poly.pdbx_strand_id
1 'polypeptide(L)'
;MRLQGLPSPVRATGGGLTPVRDVSPVAILDKDAIQPAKPTKGELLRRAAKYQPRAGRAARAAQAQTKAPPRPRHKISDLSEQRVLKTGLRRLHARLVLPKASEILELPRREDGSCRLMRQSFFQRLLSKEIELQGSMPNDIASAQSDLRHLSLEQLLGVRARTLDFATESRTHDAHNSFLATLDRHLFERISLRHLRDGTPPRAPELMQRLGVRLAIVLGARAVLLGGSHGLEVGDEEEGGIEGEKEAEQEQVSQGDKPPVPTCWALPLEDEGWDGARLALFST
;
A
#
# COMPACT_ATOMS: atom_id res chain seq x y z
N MET A 1 25.91 58.37 -9.64
CA MET A 1 24.83 59.27 -9.19
C MET A 1 23.50 58.55 -9.41
N ARG A 2 22.71 58.40 -8.34
CA ARG A 2 21.33 57.86 -8.22
C ARG A 2 21.01 56.42 -8.64
N LEU A 3 20.96 55.57 -7.62
CA LEU A 3 20.13 54.37 -7.50
C LEU A 3 18.71 54.77 -7.06
N GLN A 4 17.67 54.18 -7.65
CA GLN A 4 16.27 54.17 -7.21
C GLN A 4 15.68 52.82 -7.69
N GLY A 5 14.86 52.05 -6.97
CA GLY A 5 14.33 52.11 -5.61
C GLY A 5 13.59 50.78 -5.37
N LEU A 6 13.86 50.12 -4.24
CA LEU A 6 13.18 48.88 -3.83
C LEU A 6 11.97 49.24 -2.95
N PRO A 7 10.79 48.61 -3.14
CA PRO A 7 9.69 48.75 -2.20
C PRO A 7 9.90 47.89 -0.95
N SER A 8 9.67 48.50 0.22
CA SER A 8 9.72 47.87 1.55
C SER A 8 8.57 46.88 1.78
N PRO A 9 8.77 45.85 2.62
CA PRO A 9 7.74 44.87 2.95
C PRO A 9 6.73 45.41 3.98
N VAL A 10 5.44 45.19 3.68
CA VAL A 10 4.31 45.47 4.56
C VAL A 10 4.32 44.49 5.74
N ARG A 11 4.29 45.06 6.94
CA ARG A 11 4.27 44.39 8.23
C ARG A 11 2.84 43.93 8.53
N ALA A 12 2.55 42.64 8.41
CA ALA A 12 1.27 42.07 8.81
C ALA A 12 1.28 41.79 10.33
N THR A 13 0.54 42.62 11.06
CA THR A 13 0.23 42.48 12.48
C THR A 13 -0.90 41.47 12.72
N GLY A 14 -0.68 40.54 13.64
CA GLY A 14 -1.61 40.22 14.72
C GLY A 14 -2.99 39.65 14.37
N GLY A 15 -3.11 38.33 14.50
CA GLY A 15 -4.34 37.62 14.86
C GLY A 15 -3.92 36.19 15.19
N GLY A 16 -4.30 35.53 16.27
CA GLY A 16 -5.25 35.78 17.33
C GLY A 16 -5.29 34.44 18.08
N LEU A 17 -4.95 34.46 19.36
CA LEU A 17 -4.92 33.30 20.23
C LEU A 17 -6.29 32.61 20.26
N THR A 18 -6.34 31.31 19.95
CA THR A 18 -7.39 30.42 20.47
C THR A 18 -6.76 29.39 21.40
N PRO A 19 -7.26 29.24 22.63
CA PRO A 19 -6.65 28.38 23.64
C PRO A 19 -7.10 26.91 23.51
N VAL A 20 -6.18 26.03 23.92
CA VAL A 20 -6.41 24.81 24.71
C VAL A 20 -7.42 23.80 24.15
N ARG A 21 -6.89 22.74 23.52
CA ARG A 21 -7.50 21.42 23.65
C ARG A 21 -6.71 20.63 24.68
N ASP A 22 -7.29 20.64 25.87
CA ASP A 22 -7.00 19.78 27.00
C ASP A 22 -7.14 18.31 26.53
N VAL A 23 -6.01 17.65 26.31
CA VAL A 23 -5.99 16.21 26.02
C VAL A 23 -5.95 15.52 27.36
N SER A 24 -7.10 15.00 27.77
CA SER A 24 -7.26 14.26 29.01
C SER A 24 -6.17 13.18 29.16
N PRO A 25 -5.55 13.03 30.35
CA PRO A 25 -4.59 11.97 30.59
C PRO A 25 -5.30 10.62 30.56
N VAL A 26 -4.77 9.71 29.74
CA VAL A 26 -5.13 8.29 29.77
C VAL A 26 -4.74 7.74 31.14
N ALA A 27 -5.76 7.33 31.91
CA ALA A 27 -5.57 6.60 33.15
C ALA A 27 -4.86 5.28 32.85
N ILE A 28 -3.60 5.17 33.25
CA ILE A 28 -2.90 3.90 33.40
C ILE A 28 -3.52 3.22 34.62
N LEU A 29 -4.43 2.28 34.38
CA LEU A 29 -4.92 1.38 35.41
C LEU A 29 -3.78 0.45 35.82
N ASP A 30 -3.39 0.60 37.08
CA ASP A 30 -2.53 -0.29 37.84
C ASP A 30 -2.99 -1.74 37.66
N LYS A 31 -2.07 -2.59 37.20
CA LYS A 31 -2.31 -3.99 36.83
C LYS A 31 -1.84 -4.95 37.93
N ASP A 32 -1.80 -4.47 39.16
CA ASP A 32 -1.43 -5.24 40.33
C ASP A 32 -2.67 -5.67 41.13
N ALA A 33 -2.59 -6.91 41.59
CA ALA A 33 -3.46 -7.55 42.60
C ALA A 33 -4.80 -8.16 42.15
N ILE A 34 -4.75 -9.20 41.30
CA ILE A 34 -5.59 -10.40 41.54
C ILE A 34 -4.74 -11.64 41.29
N GLN A 35 -4.16 -12.21 42.36
CA GLN A 35 -3.64 -13.58 42.31
C GLN A 35 -4.84 -14.54 42.31
N PRO A 36 -5.05 -15.37 41.27
CA PRO A 36 -6.06 -16.42 41.35
C PRO A 36 -5.61 -17.46 42.38
N ALA A 37 -6.42 -17.69 43.40
CA ALA A 37 -6.23 -18.74 44.38
C ALA A 37 -6.04 -20.09 43.68
N LYS A 38 -4.96 -20.81 44.04
CA LYS A 38 -4.65 -22.12 43.50
C LYS A 38 -5.75 -23.11 43.92
N PRO A 39 -6.44 -23.79 42.99
CA PRO A 39 -7.41 -24.80 43.34
C PRO A 39 -6.73 -25.98 44.03
N THR A 40 -7.22 -26.35 45.20
CA THR A 40 -6.75 -27.46 46.01
C THR A 40 -7.05 -28.79 45.28
N LYS A 41 -6.07 -29.70 45.26
CA LYS A 41 -6.11 -31.01 44.55
C LYS A 41 -7.31 -31.93 44.87
N GLY A 42 -8.11 -31.62 45.90
CA GLY A 42 -9.24 -32.44 46.35
C GLY A 42 -10.58 -32.20 45.65
N GLU A 43 -10.79 -31.06 44.97
CA GLU A 43 -12.11 -30.71 44.42
C GLU A 43 -12.30 -31.07 42.94
N LEU A 44 -11.22 -31.33 42.20
CA LEU A 44 -11.27 -31.64 40.76
C LEU A 44 -11.73 -33.07 40.44
N LEU A 45 -11.73 -33.99 41.41
CA LEU A 45 -12.07 -35.40 41.17
C LEU A 45 -13.55 -35.75 41.34
N ARG A 46 -14.39 -34.87 41.93
CA ARG A 46 -15.83 -35.15 42.13
C ARG A 46 -16.76 -34.57 41.08
N ARG A 47 -16.27 -33.69 40.21
CA ARG A 47 -17.10 -33.01 39.18
C ARG A 47 -17.01 -33.64 37.77
N ALA A 48 -16.19 -34.68 37.58
CA ALA A 48 -15.92 -35.29 36.28
C ALA A 48 -16.90 -36.40 35.84
N ALA A 49 -17.88 -36.79 36.66
CA ALA A 49 -18.60 -38.06 36.44
C ALA A 49 -20.03 -37.95 35.86
N LYS A 50 -20.64 -36.78 35.65
CA LYS A 50 -22.09 -36.70 35.31
C LYS A 50 -22.54 -35.65 34.29
N TYR A 51 -21.66 -35.17 33.43
CA TYR A 51 -22.08 -34.29 32.32
C TYR A 51 -21.54 -34.81 30.99
N GLN A 52 -22.29 -35.72 30.36
CA GLN A 52 -22.23 -35.90 28.92
C GLN A 52 -23.22 -34.91 28.30
N PRO A 53 -22.77 -33.73 27.82
CA PRO A 53 -23.68 -32.83 27.13
C PRO A 53 -24.16 -33.54 25.86
N ARG A 54 -25.48 -33.62 25.71
CA ARG A 54 -26.22 -34.10 24.53
C ARG A 54 -26.05 -33.15 23.32
N ALA A 55 -24.84 -32.63 23.10
CA ALA A 55 -24.49 -31.56 22.15
C ALA A 55 -24.27 -32.05 20.70
N GLY A 56 -24.45 -33.35 20.42
CA GLY A 56 -24.18 -33.92 19.09
C GLY A 56 -25.27 -33.70 18.03
N ARG A 57 -26.51 -33.34 18.41
CA ARG A 57 -27.64 -33.29 17.45
C ARG A 57 -28.01 -31.89 16.96
N ALA A 58 -27.78 -30.84 17.76
CA ALA A 58 -28.03 -29.46 17.34
C ALA A 58 -26.94 -28.90 16.42
N ALA A 59 -25.67 -29.28 16.63
CA ALA A 59 -24.55 -28.84 15.78
C ALA A 59 -24.62 -29.39 14.34
N ARG A 60 -25.21 -30.58 14.14
CA ARG A 60 -25.40 -31.18 12.82
C ARG A 60 -26.56 -30.57 12.03
N ALA A 61 -27.56 -30.00 12.70
CA ALA A 61 -28.67 -29.31 12.04
C ALA A 61 -28.29 -27.89 11.58
N ALA A 62 -27.36 -27.22 12.28
CA ALA A 62 -26.85 -25.90 11.89
C ALA A 62 -25.84 -25.94 10.73
N GLN A 63 -25.23 -27.11 10.43
CA GLN A 63 -24.35 -27.30 9.27
C GLN A 63 -25.12 -27.60 7.96
N ALA A 64 -26.44 -27.76 8.02
CA ALA A 64 -27.31 -27.79 6.84
C ALA A 64 -27.67 -26.36 6.34
N GLN A 65 -26.79 -25.38 6.59
CA GLN A 65 -26.86 -24.04 6.01
C GLN A 65 -26.64 -24.13 4.50
N THR A 66 -27.77 -24.17 3.79
CA THR A 66 -28.03 -23.52 2.50
C THR A 66 -26.76 -23.06 1.76
N LYS A 67 -26.13 -24.02 1.06
CA LYS A 67 -25.05 -23.75 0.12
C LYS A 67 -25.61 -22.87 -0.99
N ALA A 68 -25.52 -21.55 -0.82
CA ALA A 68 -25.96 -20.60 -1.82
C ALA A 68 -25.35 -20.97 -3.18
N PRO A 69 -26.10 -20.88 -4.28
CA PRO A 69 -25.58 -21.24 -5.59
C PRO A 69 -24.29 -20.44 -5.86
N PRO A 70 -23.26 -21.08 -6.44
CA PRO A 70 -22.00 -20.41 -6.72
C PRO A 70 -22.29 -19.20 -7.62
N ARG A 71 -21.86 -18.01 -7.16
CA ARG A 71 -21.97 -16.80 -7.97
C ARG A 71 -21.13 -16.97 -9.24
N PRO A 72 -21.60 -16.47 -10.41
CA PRO A 72 -20.81 -16.51 -11.63
C PRO A 72 -19.48 -15.81 -11.40
N ARG A 73 -18.38 -16.49 -11.74
CA ARG A 73 -17.02 -15.96 -11.66
C ARG A 73 -16.59 -15.56 -13.06
N HIS A 74 -16.28 -14.28 -13.25
CA HIS A 74 -15.70 -13.81 -14.50
C HIS A 74 -14.18 -13.96 -14.42
N LYS A 75 -13.59 -14.57 -15.45
CA LYS A 75 -12.14 -14.63 -15.63
C LYS A 75 -11.77 -13.63 -16.71
N ILE A 76 -10.80 -12.77 -16.41
CA ILE A 76 -10.19 -11.92 -17.42
C ILE A 76 -9.07 -12.75 -18.05
N SER A 77 -9.21 -13.11 -19.33
CA SER A 77 -8.17 -13.79 -20.11
C SER A 77 -7.09 -12.79 -20.58
N ASP A 78 -5.94 -13.31 -21.00
CA ASP A 78 -4.90 -12.55 -21.73
C ASP A 78 -4.25 -11.39 -20.96
N LEU A 79 -4.39 -11.36 -19.63
CA LEU A 79 -3.72 -10.42 -18.75
C LEU A 79 -2.86 -11.16 -17.73
N SER A 80 -1.56 -10.87 -17.72
CA SER A 80 -0.68 -11.32 -16.65
C SER A 80 -0.95 -10.53 -15.37
N GLU A 81 -0.86 -11.20 -14.22
CA GLU A 81 -0.98 -10.55 -12.91
C GLU A 81 0.02 -9.40 -12.76
N GLN A 82 1.25 -9.58 -13.27
CA GLN A 82 2.27 -8.55 -13.26
C GLN A 82 1.86 -7.30 -14.05
N ARG A 83 1.23 -7.45 -15.23
CA ARG A 83 0.72 -6.30 -16.01
C ARG A 83 -0.36 -5.55 -15.25
N VAL A 84 -1.28 -6.29 -14.63
CA VAL A 84 -2.36 -5.71 -13.81
C VAL A 84 -1.77 -4.98 -12.59
N LEU A 85 -0.82 -5.60 -11.90
CA LEU A 85 -0.12 -4.99 -10.76
C LEU A 85 0.61 -3.69 -11.15
N LYS A 86 1.39 -3.70 -12.23
CA LYS A 86 2.06 -2.49 -12.76
C LYS A 86 1.04 -1.39 -13.06
N THR A 87 -0.08 -1.73 -13.69
CA THR A 87 -1.18 -0.80 -13.99
C THR A 87 -1.74 -0.20 -12.70
N GLY A 88 -1.97 -1.01 -11.67
CA GLY A 88 -2.43 -0.56 -10.36
C GLY A 88 -1.45 0.39 -9.68
N LEU A 89 -0.15 0.08 -9.71
CA LEU A 89 0.90 0.94 -9.16
C LEU A 89 1.02 2.28 -9.90
N ARG A 90 0.93 2.29 -11.24
CA ARG A 90 0.90 3.54 -12.02
C ARG A 90 -0.33 4.39 -11.67
N ARG A 91 -1.50 3.77 -11.47
CA ARG A 91 -2.71 4.48 -11.02
C ARG A 91 -2.57 5.06 -9.62
N LEU A 92 -1.98 4.30 -8.69
CA LEU A 92 -1.68 4.79 -7.34
C LEU A 92 -0.70 5.96 -7.38
N HIS A 93 0.36 5.86 -8.19
CA HIS A 93 1.31 6.94 -8.42
C HIS A 93 0.61 8.19 -8.96
N ALA A 94 -0.19 8.06 -10.02
CA ALA A 94 -0.93 9.18 -10.60
C ALA A 94 -1.87 9.86 -9.60
N ARG A 95 -2.51 9.09 -8.72
CA ARG A 95 -3.46 9.60 -7.72
C ARG A 95 -2.80 10.20 -6.48
N LEU A 96 -1.70 9.63 -6.01
CA LEU A 96 -1.11 9.96 -4.71
C LEU A 96 0.17 10.80 -4.82
N VAL A 97 0.95 10.61 -5.88
CA VAL A 97 2.31 11.17 -6.02
C VAL A 97 2.26 12.43 -6.89
N LEU A 98 1.64 12.38 -8.07
CA LEU A 98 1.59 13.54 -8.98
C LEU A 98 0.99 14.81 -8.35
N PRO A 99 -0.11 14.76 -7.57
CA PRO A 99 -0.65 15.95 -6.93
C PRO A 99 0.25 16.57 -5.85
N LYS A 100 1.26 15.82 -5.38
CA LYS A 100 2.15 16.16 -4.27
C LYS A 100 3.62 16.13 -4.70
N ALA A 101 3.88 16.37 -5.99
CA ALA A 101 5.21 16.27 -6.59
C ALA A 101 6.30 17.02 -5.80
N SER A 102 6.00 18.22 -5.31
CA SER A 102 6.92 19.03 -4.50
C SER A 102 7.17 18.46 -3.10
N GLU A 103 6.13 17.95 -2.43
CA GLU A 103 6.23 17.41 -1.06
C GLU A 103 7.10 16.13 -1.00
N ILE A 104 7.20 15.38 -2.11
CA ILE A 104 7.99 14.14 -2.16
C ILE A 104 9.48 14.40 -1.97
N LEU A 105 9.96 15.60 -2.30
CA LEU A 105 11.36 16.00 -2.10
C LEU A 105 11.66 16.35 -0.64
N GLU A 106 10.64 16.51 0.21
CA GLU A 106 10.81 16.75 1.64
C GLU A 106 11.13 15.44 2.36
N LEU A 107 12.41 15.25 2.67
CA LEU A 107 12.89 14.05 3.34
C LEU A 107 12.53 14.06 4.84
N PRO A 108 12.23 12.90 5.44
CA PRO A 108 11.81 12.79 6.83
C PRO A 108 12.87 13.36 7.78
N ARG A 109 12.44 14.18 8.73
CA ARG A 109 13.29 14.79 9.76
C ARG A 109 12.93 14.27 11.15
N ARG A 110 13.90 14.30 12.07
CA ARG A 110 13.71 14.05 13.51
C ARG A 110 13.19 15.31 14.20
N GLU A 111 12.85 15.19 15.48
CA GLU A 111 12.37 16.31 16.32
C GLU A 111 13.40 17.45 16.44
N ASP A 112 14.69 17.14 16.32
CA ASP A 112 15.80 18.11 16.30
C ASP A 112 15.99 18.80 14.94
N GLY A 113 15.17 18.47 13.93
CA GLY A 113 15.28 18.97 12.56
C GLY A 113 16.33 18.27 11.69
N SER A 114 17.13 17.35 12.24
CA SER A 114 18.10 16.57 11.48
C SER A 114 17.42 15.57 10.53
N CYS A 115 18.04 15.26 9.39
CA CYS A 115 17.51 14.28 8.46
C CYS A 115 17.54 12.88 9.09
N ARG A 116 16.43 12.14 8.97
CA ARG A 116 16.31 10.78 9.51
C ARG A 116 17.07 9.75 8.66
N LEU A 117 17.28 10.05 7.38
CA LEU A 117 17.95 9.17 6.42
C LEU A 117 19.47 9.31 6.53
N MET A 118 20.18 8.18 6.55
CA MET A 118 21.65 8.17 6.49
C MET A 118 22.16 8.52 5.09
N ARG A 119 21.45 8.09 4.04
CA ARG A 119 21.76 8.34 2.63
C ARG A 119 20.86 9.42 2.02
N GLN A 120 20.76 10.55 2.70
CA GLN A 120 19.91 11.68 2.29
C GLN A 120 20.15 12.11 0.83
N SER A 121 21.41 12.34 0.45
CA SER A 121 21.77 12.83 -0.89
C SER A 121 21.38 11.84 -1.99
N PHE A 122 21.50 10.53 -1.74
CA PHE A 122 21.07 9.49 -2.67
C PHE A 122 19.58 9.58 -2.93
N PHE A 123 18.74 9.62 -1.88
CA PHE A 123 17.30 9.72 -2.06
C PHE A 123 16.85 11.04 -2.65
N GLN A 124 17.52 12.15 -2.32
CA GLN A 124 17.20 13.44 -2.92
C GLN A 124 17.39 13.40 -4.43
N ARG A 125 18.57 12.96 -4.90
CA ARG A 125 18.89 12.80 -6.33
C ARG A 125 17.97 11.78 -7.00
N LEU A 126 17.72 10.65 -6.32
CA LEU A 126 16.85 9.61 -6.85
C LEU A 126 15.44 10.17 -7.01
N LEU A 127 14.86 10.84 -6.02
CA LEU A 127 13.48 11.37 -6.09
C LEU A 127 13.36 12.58 -7.04
N SER A 128 14.40 13.40 -7.18
CA SER A 128 14.44 14.52 -8.13
C SER A 128 14.66 14.10 -9.59
N LYS A 129 14.89 12.80 -9.84
CA LYS A 129 15.21 12.23 -11.16
C LYS A 129 16.61 12.62 -11.69
N GLU A 130 17.50 13.07 -10.82
CA GLU A 130 18.91 13.33 -11.19
C GLU A 130 19.72 12.04 -11.39
N ILE A 131 19.27 10.94 -10.78
CA ILE A 131 19.84 9.61 -11.00
C ILE A 131 18.74 8.58 -11.20
N GLU A 132 19.08 7.53 -11.94
CA GLU A 132 18.29 6.33 -12.09
C GLU A 132 18.80 5.23 -11.15
N LEU A 133 17.89 4.41 -10.64
CA LEU A 133 18.26 3.30 -9.77
C LEU A 133 19.12 2.28 -10.53
N GLN A 134 18.81 2.05 -11.80
CA GLN A 134 19.46 1.10 -12.70
C GLN A 134 20.94 1.43 -12.95
N GLY A 135 21.28 2.72 -13.00
CA GLY A 135 22.65 3.20 -13.21
C GLY A 135 23.41 3.47 -11.90
N SER A 136 22.80 3.20 -10.75
CA SER A 136 23.41 3.50 -9.45
C SER A 136 24.39 2.41 -9.00
N MET A 137 25.44 2.80 -8.27
CA MET A 137 26.46 1.86 -7.80
C MET A 137 25.87 0.89 -6.75
N PRO A 138 26.20 -0.41 -6.79
CA PRO A 138 25.69 -1.41 -5.84
C PRO A 138 25.92 -1.03 -4.37
N ASN A 139 27.05 -0.38 -4.05
CA ASN A 139 27.38 0.06 -2.69
C ASN A 139 26.45 1.19 -2.20
N ASP A 140 26.08 2.12 -3.07
CA ASP A 140 25.15 3.20 -2.73
C ASP A 140 23.76 2.62 -2.45
N ILE A 141 23.30 1.72 -3.31
CA ILE A 141 22.00 1.04 -3.19
C ILE A 141 21.92 0.22 -1.90
N ALA A 142 22.91 -0.64 -1.66
CA ALA A 142 22.95 -1.50 -0.47
C ALA A 142 22.93 -0.68 0.81
N SER A 143 23.68 0.42 0.85
CA SER A 143 23.73 1.30 2.02
C SER A 143 22.49 2.18 2.20
N ALA A 144 21.71 2.43 1.13
CA ALA A 144 20.44 3.15 1.18
C ALA A 144 19.24 2.25 1.54
N GLN A 145 19.39 0.91 1.50
CA GLN A 145 18.29 -0.03 1.71
C GLN A 145 17.62 0.11 3.09
N SER A 146 18.39 0.36 4.15
CA SER A 146 17.87 0.48 5.51
C SER A 146 17.02 1.74 5.74
N ASP A 147 17.21 2.75 4.90
CA ASP A 147 16.51 4.03 4.94
C ASP A 147 15.10 3.96 4.31
N LEU A 148 14.79 2.94 3.51
CA LEU A 148 13.48 2.75 2.86
C LEU A 148 12.31 2.77 3.86
N ARG A 149 12.53 2.20 5.06
CA ARG A 149 11.54 2.17 6.15
C ARG A 149 11.17 3.55 6.70
N HIS A 150 11.92 4.59 6.34
CA HIS A 150 11.69 5.97 6.80
C HIS A 150 10.98 6.83 5.76
N LEU A 151 10.96 6.43 4.49
CA LEU A 151 10.30 7.17 3.42
C LEU A 151 8.77 7.20 3.60
N SER A 152 8.07 8.14 2.97
CA SER A 152 6.61 8.14 2.89
C SER A 152 6.09 7.11 1.88
N LEU A 153 4.77 6.86 1.86
CA LEU A 153 4.15 6.02 0.82
C LEU A 153 4.36 6.63 -0.57
N GLU A 154 4.22 7.95 -0.69
CA GLU A 154 4.36 8.70 -1.93
C GLU A 154 5.80 8.61 -2.47
N GLN A 155 6.81 8.73 -1.59
CA GLN A 155 8.22 8.55 -1.96
C GLN A 155 8.51 7.12 -2.43
N LEU A 156 8.02 6.09 -1.72
CA LEU A 156 8.18 4.70 -2.16
C LEU A 156 7.50 4.45 -3.52
N LEU A 157 6.28 4.96 -3.72
CA LEU A 157 5.56 4.86 -5.00
C LEU A 157 6.32 5.58 -6.12
N GLY A 158 6.88 6.76 -5.86
CA GLY A 158 7.67 7.52 -6.84
C GLY A 158 8.92 6.76 -7.30
N VAL A 159 9.63 6.11 -6.37
CA VAL A 159 10.77 5.24 -6.74
C VAL A 159 10.28 3.99 -7.48
N ARG A 160 9.21 3.34 -7.01
CA ARG A 160 8.72 2.10 -7.64
C ARG A 160 8.20 2.32 -9.05
N ALA A 161 7.43 3.39 -9.28
CA ALA A 161 6.79 3.67 -10.56
C ALA A 161 7.81 3.76 -11.70
N ARG A 162 8.98 4.35 -11.43
CA ARG A 162 10.09 4.51 -12.40
C ARG A 162 10.93 3.25 -12.61
N THR A 163 10.73 2.25 -11.76
CA THR A 163 11.48 0.98 -11.79
C THR A 163 10.57 -0.21 -12.08
N LEU A 164 9.31 0.02 -12.48
CA LEU A 164 8.34 -1.05 -12.76
C LEU A 164 8.81 -1.99 -13.85
N ASP A 165 9.53 -1.47 -14.85
CA ASP A 165 10.01 -2.22 -15.99
C ASP A 165 11.46 -2.71 -15.83
N PHE A 166 12.09 -2.35 -14.72
CA PHE A 166 13.39 -2.88 -14.34
C PHE A 166 13.22 -4.23 -13.64
N ALA A 167 13.35 -5.29 -14.42
CA ALA A 167 13.48 -6.67 -13.94
C ALA A 167 14.76 -7.26 -14.50
N THR A 168 15.65 -7.74 -13.63
CA THR A 168 16.92 -8.35 -14.03
C THR A 168 17.19 -9.60 -13.21
N GLU A 169 17.44 -10.70 -13.91
CA GLU A 169 17.82 -11.99 -13.30
C GLU A 169 19.34 -12.12 -13.10
N SER A 170 20.11 -11.10 -13.49
CA SER A 170 21.56 -11.14 -13.38
C SER A 170 22.02 -11.00 -11.92
N ARG A 171 22.90 -11.89 -11.49
CA ARG A 171 23.57 -11.85 -10.17
C ARG A 171 24.35 -10.57 -9.92
N THR A 172 24.78 -9.87 -10.98
CA THR A 172 25.44 -8.56 -10.84
C THR A 172 24.52 -7.48 -10.27
N HIS A 173 23.21 -7.74 -10.23
CA HIS A 173 22.19 -6.84 -9.70
C HIS A 173 21.60 -7.29 -8.35
N ASP A 174 22.28 -8.18 -7.61
CA ASP A 174 21.78 -8.68 -6.31
C ASP A 174 21.43 -7.55 -5.32
N ALA A 175 22.23 -6.48 -5.29
CA ALA A 175 21.95 -5.29 -4.48
C ALA A 175 20.66 -4.57 -4.92
N HIS A 176 20.42 -4.46 -6.23
CA HIS A 176 19.20 -3.84 -6.77
C HIS A 176 17.97 -4.69 -6.47
N ASN A 177 18.07 -6.01 -6.68
CA ASN A 177 16.99 -6.95 -6.41
C ASN A 177 16.62 -6.95 -4.92
N SER A 178 17.63 -6.93 -4.04
CA SER A 178 17.41 -6.82 -2.58
C SER A 178 16.78 -5.49 -2.17
N PHE A 179 17.20 -4.39 -2.79
CA PHE A 179 16.62 -3.07 -2.58
C PHE A 179 15.15 -3.04 -3.03
N LEU A 180 14.84 -3.50 -4.25
CA LEU A 180 13.47 -3.55 -4.78
C LEU A 180 12.57 -4.46 -3.95
N ALA A 181 13.06 -5.61 -3.49
CA ALA A 181 12.30 -6.50 -2.61
C ALA A 181 11.97 -5.82 -1.26
N THR A 182 12.91 -5.07 -0.71
CA THR A 182 12.71 -4.30 0.54
C THR A 182 11.75 -3.13 0.31
N LEU A 183 11.88 -2.46 -0.83
CA LEU A 183 11.00 -1.37 -1.25
C LEU A 183 9.56 -1.87 -1.39
N ASP A 184 9.35 -2.96 -2.11
CA ASP A 184 8.03 -3.57 -2.32
C ASP A 184 7.40 -3.99 -0.99
N ARG A 185 8.19 -4.56 -0.06
CA ARG A 185 7.71 -4.91 1.28
C ARG A 185 7.11 -3.70 2.00
N HIS A 186 7.87 -2.62 2.14
CA HIS A 186 7.40 -1.41 2.81
C HIS A 186 6.29 -0.69 2.03
N LEU A 187 6.33 -0.74 0.71
CA LEU A 187 5.34 -0.12 -0.16
C LEU A 187 3.96 -0.77 0.05
N PHE A 188 3.87 -2.09 -0.09
CA PHE A 188 2.59 -2.78 0.02
C PHE A 188 2.06 -2.81 1.45
N GLU A 189 2.93 -2.86 2.46
CA GLU A 189 2.53 -2.67 3.85
C GLU A 189 1.81 -1.32 4.06
N ARG A 190 2.38 -0.23 3.54
CA ARG A 190 1.79 1.12 3.65
C ARG A 190 0.54 1.31 2.82
N ILE A 191 0.44 0.70 1.64
CA ILE A 191 -0.79 0.69 0.85
C ILE A 191 -1.92 0.07 1.69
N SER A 192 -1.67 -1.07 2.33
CA SER A 192 -2.65 -1.72 3.21
C SER A 192 -3.03 -0.85 4.39
N LEU A 193 -2.04 -0.31 5.12
CA LEU A 193 -2.29 0.55 6.28
C LEU A 193 -3.15 1.77 5.93
N ARG A 194 -2.92 2.39 4.77
CA ARG A 194 -3.70 3.54 4.32
C ARG A 194 -5.17 3.21 4.04
N HIS A 195 -5.46 1.97 3.66
CA HIS A 195 -6.81 1.54 3.28
C HIS A 195 -7.57 0.80 4.38
N LEU A 196 -6.89 0.35 5.43
CA LEU A 196 -7.53 -0.12 6.66
C LEU A 196 -8.01 1.10 7.47
N ARG A 197 -9.31 1.40 7.40
CA ARG A 197 -9.89 2.55 8.11
C ARG A 197 -9.99 2.35 9.62
N ASP A 198 -10.30 1.14 10.09
CA ASP A 198 -10.65 0.90 11.50
C ASP A 198 -10.22 -0.51 12.01
N GLY A 199 -9.28 -1.16 11.34
CA GLY A 199 -8.83 -2.51 11.69
C GLY A 199 -7.55 -2.50 12.53
N THR A 200 -7.49 -3.35 13.55
CA THR A 200 -6.19 -3.72 14.16
C THR A 200 -5.34 -4.36 13.05
N PRO A 201 -4.14 -3.83 12.74
CA PRO A 201 -3.28 -4.47 11.77
C PRO A 201 -2.95 -5.89 12.26
N PRO A 202 -2.86 -6.86 11.34
CA PRO A 202 -2.48 -8.22 11.72
C PRO A 202 -1.08 -8.20 12.33
N ARG A 203 -0.82 -9.14 13.25
CA ARG A 203 0.49 -9.23 13.93
C ARG A 203 1.63 -9.57 12.96
N ALA A 204 1.32 -10.24 11.85
CA ALA A 204 2.28 -10.66 10.85
C ALA A 204 2.37 -9.61 9.72
N PRO A 205 3.51 -8.93 9.54
CA PRO A 205 3.68 -7.89 8.51
C PRO A 205 3.54 -8.43 7.08
N GLU A 206 3.80 -9.71 6.86
CA GLU A 206 3.65 -10.37 5.56
C GLU A 206 2.19 -10.36 5.08
N LEU A 207 1.22 -10.38 6.02
CA LEU A 207 -0.20 -10.30 5.69
C LEU A 207 -0.57 -8.92 5.15
N MET A 208 0.03 -7.87 5.71
CA MET A 208 -0.14 -6.50 5.21
C MET A 208 0.49 -6.32 3.84
N GLN A 209 1.66 -6.90 3.61
CA GLN A 209 2.27 -6.90 2.29
C GLN A 209 1.37 -7.61 1.26
N ARG A 210 0.88 -8.82 1.56
CA ARG A 210 -0.03 -9.57 0.68
C ARG A 210 -1.31 -8.81 0.37
N LEU A 211 -1.94 -8.19 1.38
CA LEU A 211 -3.12 -7.36 1.17
C LEU A 211 -2.82 -6.18 0.24
N GLY A 212 -1.65 -5.55 0.38
CA GLY A 212 -1.27 -4.37 -0.40
C GLY A 212 -1.08 -4.71 -1.88
N VAL A 213 -0.47 -5.87 -2.16
CA VAL A 213 -0.37 -6.43 -3.51
C VAL A 213 -1.77 -6.65 -4.10
N ARG A 214 -2.68 -7.30 -3.35
CA ARG A 214 -4.06 -7.55 -3.81
C ARG A 214 -4.81 -6.25 -4.08
N LEU A 215 -4.66 -5.23 -3.25
CA LEU A 215 -5.26 -3.91 -3.45
C LEU A 215 -4.75 -3.23 -4.73
N ALA A 216 -3.44 -3.28 -4.97
CA ALA A 216 -2.86 -2.76 -6.20
C ALA A 216 -3.36 -3.53 -7.44
N ILE A 217 -3.47 -4.85 -7.37
CA ILE A 217 -4.05 -5.67 -8.45
C ILE A 217 -5.51 -5.30 -8.71
N VAL A 218 -6.34 -5.12 -7.67
CA VAL A 218 -7.75 -4.70 -7.83
C VAL A 218 -7.84 -3.35 -8.55
N LEU A 219 -7.00 -2.38 -8.17
CA LEU A 219 -6.95 -1.08 -8.83
C LEU A 219 -6.52 -1.21 -10.30
N GLY A 220 -5.54 -2.06 -10.57
CA GLY A 220 -5.09 -2.36 -11.93
C GLY A 220 -6.20 -3.02 -12.76
N ALA A 221 -6.88 -4.02 -12.21
CA ALA A 221 -7.93 -4.76 -12.89
C ALA A 221 -9.09 -3.83 -13.24
N ARG A 222 -9.50 -2.97 -12.30
CA ARG A 222 -10.49 -1.92 -12.56
C ARG A 222 -10.06 -1.00 -13.68
N ALA A 223 -8.81 -0.55 -13.69
CA ALA A 223 -8.32 0.34 -14.73
C ALA A 223 -8.34 -0.33 -16.12
N VAL A 224 -7.97 -1.61 -16.21
CA VAL A 224 -8.02 -2.35 -17.47
C VAL A 224 -9.46 -2.56 -17.95
N LEU A 225 -10.37 -2.91 -17.05
CA LEU A 225 -11.80 -3.11 -17.38
C LEU A 225 -12.48 -1.82 -17.87
N LEU A 226 -12.12 -0.67 -17.30
CA LEU A 226 -12.68 0.62 -17.72
C LEU A 226 -12.04 1.16 -19.01
N GLY A 227 -10.73 0.99 -19.18
CA GLY A 227 -9.96 1.66 -20.24
C GLY A 227 -9.82 0.89 -21.55
N GLY A 228 -10.11 -0.42 -21.56
CA GLY A 228 -9.62 -1.28 -22.65
C GLY A 228 -8.09 -1.36 -22.63
N SER A 229 -7.51 -2.43 -23.15
CA SER A 229 -6.09 -2.75 -23.03
C SER A 229 -5.11 -1.73 -23.67
N HIS A 230 -5.62 -0.68 -24.32
CA HIS A 230 -4.85 0.27 -25.14
C HIS A 230 -4.39 1.56 -24.44
N GLY A 231 -4.92 1.91 -23.25
CA GLY A 231 -4.81 3.30 -22.75
C GLY A 231 -3.67 3.64 -21.79
N LEU A 232 -2.71 2.76 -21.53
CA LEU A 232 -1.66 3.00 -20.51
C LEU A 232 -0.27 2.52 -20.90
N GLU A 233 -0.03 2.27 -22.18
CA GLU A 233 1.28 2.57 -22.74
C GLU A 233 1.38 4.09 -22.74
N VAL A 234 1.66 4.66 -21.57
CA VAL A 234 2.39 5.92 -21.53
C VAL A 234 3.70 5.55 -22.18
N GLY A 235 3.76 5.68 -23.50
CA GLY A 235 5.03 5.82 -24.17
C GLY A 235 5.73 6.89 -23.36
N ASP A 236 6.88 6.55 -22.79
CA ASP A 236 7.88 7.55 -22.52
C ASP A 236 8.17 8.13 -23.92
N GLU A 237 7.34 9.08 -24.36
CA GLU A 237 7.58 9.88 -25.54
C GLU A 237 8.82 10.68 -25.20
N GLU A 238 9.97 10.05 -25.40
CA GLU A 238 11.19 10.76 -25.75
C GLU A 238 10.80 11.66 -26.91
N GLU A 239 10.76 12.97 -26.64
CA GLU A 239 10.69 14.04 -27.62
C GLU A 239 11.77 13.80 -28.67
N GLY A 240 11.43 13.10 -29.76
CA GLY A 240 12.43 12.54 -30.65
C GLY A 240 11.84 12.03 -31.96
N GLY A 241 11.16 12.94 -32.67
CA GLY A 241 10.85 12.94 -34.11
C GLY A 241 10.91 11.63 -34.91
N ILE A 242 9.79 11.31 -35.58
CA ILE A 242 9.64 11.21 -37.04
C ILE A 242 8.13 11.04 -37.29
N GLU A 243 7.52 12.05 -37.89
CA GLU A 243 6.14 12.06 -38.35
C GLU A 243 6.01 11.03 -39.49
N GLY A 244 5.69 9.78 -39.13
CA GLY A 244 5.31 8.74 -40.07
C GLY A 244 3.81 8.54 -40.00
N GLU A 245 3.08 9.09 -40.97
CA GLU A 245 1.66 8.85 -41.21
C GLU A 245 1.41 7.34 -41.40
N LYS A 246 1.10 6.63 -40.31
CA LYS A 246 0.54 5.28 -40.40
C LYS A 246 -0.97 5.39 -40.29
N GLU A 247 -1.61 5.23 -41.45
CA GLU A 247 -3.05 5.07 -41.59
C GLU A 247 -3.53 3.99 -40.62
N ALA A 248 -4.34 4.43 -39.65
CA ALA A 248 -4.91 3.57 -38.63
C ALA A 248 -6.02 2.74 -39.26
N GLU A 249 -5.72 1.47 -39.55
CA GLU A 249 -6.76 0.45 -39.72
C GLU A 249 -7.52 0.33 -38.39
N GLN A 250 -8.64 1.01 -38.35
CA GLN A 250 -9.54 1.09 -37.21
C GLN A 250 -10.33 -0.23 -37.15
N GLU A 251 -9.76 -1.25 -36.53
CA GLU A 251 -10.49 -2.48 -36.20
C GLU A 251 -11.70 -2.10 -35.34
N GLN A 252 -12.89 -2.15 -35.95
CA GLN A 252 -14.17 -2.07 -35.26
C GLN A 252 -14.35 -3.34 -34.43
N VAL A 253 -13.67 -3.40 -33.28
CA VAL A 253 -13.95 -4.40 -32.25
C VAL A 253 -15.37 -4.15 -31.80
N SER A 254 -16.27 -5.04 -32.20
CA SER A 254 -17.68 -5.01 -31.84
C SER A 254 -17.80 -4.75 -30.34
N GLN A 255 -18.44 -3.64 -30.01
CA GLN A 255 -18.66 -3.14 -28.65
C GLN A 255 -19.67 -4.05 -27.93
N GLY A 256 -19.32 -5.33 -27.77
CA GLY A 256 -20.09 -6.28 -26.99
C GLY A 256 -20.24 -5.76 -25.57
N ASP A 257 -21.39 -6.05 -24.96
CA ASP A 257 -21.78 -5.61 -23.62
C ASP A 257 -20.62 -5.78 -22.62
N LYS A 258 -19.93 -4.67 -22.33
CA LYS A 258 -18.88 -4.66 -21.31
C LYS A 258 -19.54 -4.88 -19.96
N PRO A 259 -19.09 -5.85 -19.16
CA PRO A 259 -19.69 -6.08 -17.84
C PRO A 259 -19.52 -4.83 -16.96
N PRO A 260 -20.51 -4.51 -16.11
CA PRO A 260 -20.41 -3.39 -15.20
C PRO A 260 -19.23 -3.60 -14.24
N VAL A 261 -18.39 -2.58 -14.10
CA VAL A 261 -17.21 -2.63 -13.22
C VAL A 261 -17.64 -2.31 -11.79
N PRO A 262 -17.40 -3.19 -10.81
CA PRO A 262 -17.82 -2.95 -9.43
C PRO A 262 -17.04 -1.79 -8.80
N THR A 263 -17.73 -0.97 -8.02
CA THR A 263 -17.16 0.14 -7.23
C THR A 263 -16.64 -0.31 -5.86
N CYS A 264 -17.10 -1.49 -5.40
CA CYS A 264 -16.71 -2.10 -4.13
C CYS A 264 -16.23 -3.53 -4.36
N TRP A 265 -15.09 -3.86 -3.77
CA TRP A 265 -14.42 -5.15 -3.89
C TRP A 265 -14.30 -5.78 -2.50
N ALA A 266 -14.55 -7.09 -2.43
CA ALA A 266 -14.38 -7.88 -1.21
C ALA A 266 -13.26 -8.90 -1.44
N LEU A 267 -12.16 -8.76 -0.69
CA LEU A 267 -11.00 -9.64 -0.77
C LEU A 267 -11.03 -10.64 0.38
N PRO A 268 -10.97 -11.96 0.12
CA PRO A 268 -10.87 -12.96 1.17
C PRO A 268 -9.55 -12.81 1.93
N LEU A 269 -9.62 -12.93 3.25
CA LEU A 269 -8.48 -13.01 4.16
C LEU A 269 -8.32 -14.48 4.54
N GLU A 270 -7.28 -15.14 3.99
CA GLU A 270 -7.11 -16.61 4.06
C GLU A 270 -6.36 -17.06 5.32
N ASP A 271 -5.68 -16.13 6.00
CA ASP A 271 -4.74 -16.43 7.08
C ASP A 271 -5.38 -16.15 8.46
N GLU A 272 -5.08 -16.98 9.47
CA GLU A 272 -5.62 -16.85 10.85
C GLU A 272 -5.13 -15.58 11.60
N GLY A 273 -4.26 -14.77 10.97
CA GLY A 273 -3.65 -13.59 11.58
C GLY A 273 -4.49 -12.31 11.61
N TRP A 274 -5.74 -12.34 11.14
CA TRP A 274 -6.61 -11.16 11.01
C TRP A 274 -7.62 -10.97 12.15
N ASP A 275 -7.32 -11.47 13.36
CA ASP A 275 -8.18 -11.35 14.57
C ASP A 275 -9.66 -11.72 14.31
N GLY A 276 -9.89 -12.72 13.46
CA GLY A 276 -11.24 -13.20 13.09
C GLY A 276 -11.89 -12.50 11.89
N ALA A 277 -11.29 -11.45 11.33
CA ALA A 277 -11.74 -10.85 10.09
C ALA A 277 -11.52 -11.80 8.90
N ARG A 278 -12.52 -11.91 8.02
CA ARG A 278 -12.51 -12.85 6.87
C ARG A 278 -12.50 -12.16 5.51
N LEU A 279 -12.85 -10.88 5.47
CA LEU A 279 -12.97 -10.10 4.24
C LEU A 279 -12.39 -8.71 4.48
N ALA A 280 -11.61 -8.21 3.52
CA ALA A 280 -11.27 -6.80 3.40
C ALA A 280 -12.17 -6.16 2.33
N LEU A 281 -12.87 -5.09 2.70
CA LEU A 281 -13.71 -4.33 1.79
C LEU A 281 -12.94 -3.12 1.29
N PHE A 282 -12.97 -2.90 -0.03
CA PHE A 282 -12.23 -1.85 -0.68
C PHE A 282 -13.09 -1.11 -1.70
N SER A 283 -13.12 0.21 -1.61
CA SER A 283 -13.82 1.09 -2.56
C SER A 283 -12.81 1.83 -3.43
N THR A 284 -13.00 1.73 -4.74
CA THR A 284 -12.04 2.21 -5.76
C THR A 284 -12.41 3.55 -6.36
#